data_AF-A0A930K3G2-F1
#
_entry.id   AF-A0A930K3G2-F1
#
_cell.length_a   1.000
_cell.length_b   1.000
_cell.length_c   1.000
_cell.angle_alpha   90.00
_cell.angle_beta   90.00
_cell.angle_gamma   90.00
#
_symmetry.space_group_name_H-M   'P 1'
#
loop_
_entity.id
_entity.type
_entity.pdbx_description
1 polymer ?
#
loop_
_entity_poly.entity_id
_entity_poly.type
_entity_poly.pdbx_seq_one_letter_code
_entity_poly.pdbx_strand_id
1 'polypeptide(L)'
;MVKRYIHIKKEDRDFLMEAFGITRRCVFNAINFDSKRGNTELAERIRKVAIDRGGIIMVEAPEGEIFHDSDNYMREYLPGGVMIELSKSDGSGVVFKKGMQMKSYKNILLTDIPQIQAYAAGLK
;
A
#
# COMPACT_ATOMS: atom_id res chain seq x y z
N MET A 1 2.14 5.94 10.88
CA MET A 1 2.78 6.56 9.71
C MET A 1 2.94 5.50 8.65
N VAL A 2 2.45 5.76 7.45
CA VAL A 2 2.58 4.87 6.30
C VAL A 2 4.06 4.80 5.90
N LYS A 3 4.64 3.60 5.83
CA LYS A 3 6.01 3.39 5.36
C LYS A 3 6.00 3.10 3.87
N ARG A 4 6.89 3.75 3.13
CA ARG A 4 7.08 3.54 1.70
C ARG A 4 8.45 2.92 1.45
N TYR A 5 8.53 1.91 0.59
CA TYR A 5 9.79 1.29 0.20
C TYR A 5 9.70 0.72 -1.22
N ILE A 6 10.84 0.38 -1.81
CA ILE A 6 10.92 -0.33 -3.09
C ILE A 6 11.28 -1.78 -2.79
N HIS A 7 10.35 -2.69 -3.07
CA HIS A 7 10.61 -4.12 -3.00
C HIS A 7 11.42 -4.55 -4.22
N ILE A 8 12.56 -5.19 -3.97
CA ILE A 8 13.48 -5.69 -4.99
C ILE A 8 13.93 -7.10 -4.64
N LYS A 9 14.31 -7.88 -5.66
CA LYS A 9 14.90 -9.21 -5.47
C LYS A 9 16.31 -9.12 -4.90
N LYS A 10 16.85 -10.23 -4.44
CA LYS A 10 18.21 -10.29 -3.87
C LYS A 10 19.25 -9.95 -4.93
N GLU A 11 19.09 -10.49 -6.14
CA GLU A 11 20.00 -10.33 -7.27
C GLU A 11 20.10 -8.86 -7.68
N ASP A 12 18.99 -8.13 -7.67
CA ASP A 12 18.97 -6.70 -7.97
C ASP A 12 19.66 -5.86 -6.89
N ARG A 13 19.60 -6.30 -5.62
CA ARG A 13 20.33 -5.65 -4.54
C ARG A 13 21.83 -5.80 -4.72
N ASP A 14 22.29 -7.01 -5.08
CA ASP A 14 23.70 -7.30 -5.30
C ASP A 14 24.22 -6.53 -6.53
N PHE A 15 23.43 -6.48 -7.61
CA PHE A 15 23.71 -5.64 -8.77
C PHE A 15 23.86 -4.16 -8.42
N LEU A 16 22.94 -3.59 -7.61
CA LEU A 16 23.02 -2.18 -7.20
C LEU A 16 24.26 -1.89 -6.34
N MET A 17 24.72 -2.86 -5.55
CA MET A 17 25.96 -2.69 -4.78
C MET A 17 27.17 -2.61 -5.70
N GLU A 18 27.27 -3.51 -6.67
CA GLU A 18 28.37 -3.57 -7.63
C GLU A 18 28.37 -2.35 -8.57
N ALA A 19 27.22 -2.05 -9.19
CA ALA A 19 27.07 -0.97 -10.17
C ALA A 19 27.39 0.42 -9.61
N PHE A 20 27.16 0.64 -8.31
CA PHE A 20 27.42 1.91 -7.64
C PHE A 20 28.63 1.88 -6.70
N GLY A 21 29.32 0.73 -6.57
CA GLY A 21 30.46 0.58 -5.65
C GLY A 21 30.12 0.86 -4.18
N ILE A 22 28.91 0.47 -3.75
CA ILE A 22 28.34 0.86 -2.44
C ILE A 22 28.03 -0.35 -1.56
N THR A 23 27.91 -0.09 -0.27
CA THR A 23 27.52 -1.12 0.70
C THR A 23 26.04 -1.47 0.61
N ARG A 24 25.69 -2.67 1.10
CA ARG A 24 24.31 -3.14 1.25
C ARG A 24 23.44 -2.19 2.07
N ARG A 25 24.03 -1.51 3.07
CA ARG A 25 23.33 -0.54 3.92
C ARG A 25 22.96 0.72 3.14
N CYS A 26 23.82 1.19 2.23
CA CYS A 26 23.50 2.33 1.36
C CYS A 26 22.31 2.00 0.45
N VAL A 27 22.31 0.82 -0.18
CA VAL A 27 21.16 0.35 -0.97
C VAL A 27 19.91 0.29 -0.11
N PHE A 28 19.99 -0.32 1.08
CA PHE A 28 18.86 -0.42 2.02
C PHE A 28 18.27 0.96 2.37
N ASN A 29 19.11 1.94 2.71
CA ASN A 29 18.64 3.28 3.07
C ASN A 29 17.97 3.97 1.87
N ALA A 30 18.49 3.78 0.66
CA ALA A 30 17.93 4.36 -0.55
C ALA A 30 16.54 3.80 -0.89
N ILE A 31 16.39 2.46 -0.87
CA ILE A 31 15.12 1.79 -1.23
C ILE A 31 14.05 1.92 -0.14
N ASN A 32 14.42 2.17 1.12
CA ASN A 32 13.48 2.39 2.23
C ASN A 32 13.19 3.88 2.50
N PHE A 33 13.66 4.79 1.64
CA PHE A 33 13.47 6.24 1.83
C PHE A 33 13.89 6.71 3.23
N ASP A 34 15.04 6.23 3.72
CA ASP A 34 15.53 6.58 5.05
C ASP A 34 15.60 8.11 5.23
N SER A 35 15.02 8.62 6.31
CA SER A 35 14.85 10.07 6.49
C SER A 35 16.17 10.83 6.62
N LYS A 36 17.25 10.17 7.06
CA LYS A 36 18.56 10.78 7.26
C LYS A 36 19.51 10.56 6.10
N ARG A 37 19.41 9.42 5.41
CA ARG A 37 20.40 8.97 4.41
C ARG A 37 19.81 8.61 3.05
N GLY A 38 18.49 8.58 2.91
CA GLY A 38 17.77 8.22 1.69
C GLY A 38 17.40 9.41 0.79
N ASN A 39 17.70 10.64 1.20
CA ASN A 39 17.34 11.87 0.47
C ASN A 39 18.54 12.51 -0.25
N THR A 40 19.50 11.69 -0.69
CA THR A 40 20.65 12.14 -1.48
C THR A 40 20.43 11.85 -2.96
N GLU A 41 21.13 12.59 -3.84
CA GLU A 41 21.09 12.36 -5.29
C GLU A 41 21.51 10.92 -5.64
N LEU A 42 22.51 10.37 -4.94
CA LEU A 42 22.89 8.97 -5.09
C LEU A 42 21.73 8.01 -4.74
N ALA A 43 21.00 8.27 -3.66
CA ALA A 43 19.85 7.46 -3.27
C ALA A 43 18.72 7.54 -4.30
N GLU A 44 18.48 8.71 -4.90
CA GLU A 44 17.53 8.88 -6.00
C GLU A 44 17.92 8.05 -7.23
N ARG A 45 19.20 8.09 -7.62
CA ARG A 45 19.72 7.28 -8.73
C ARG A 45 19.60 5.78 -8.47
N ILE A 46 19.90 5.33 -7.24
CA ILE A 46 19.70 3.92 -6.84
C ILE A 46 18.23 3.54 -6.98
N ARG A 47 17.30 4.37 -6.51
CA ARG A 47 15.86 4.09 -6.63
C ARG A 47 15.40 4.02 -8.08
N LYS A 48 15.88 4.92 -8.94
CA LYS A 48 15.56 4.89 -10.37
C LYS A 48 15.99 3.56 -11.00
N VAL A 49 17.24 3.15 -10.80
CA VAL A 49 17.75 1.88 -11.33
C VAL A 49 17.02 0.68 -10.71
N ALA A 50 16.65 0.73 -9.42
CA ALA A 50 15.86 -0.31 -8.78
C ALA A 50 14.49 -0.49 -9.45
N ILE A 51 13.79 0.61 -9.78
CA ILE A 51 12.49 0.58 -10.47
C ILE A 51 12.65 0.09 -11.91
N ASP A 52 13.66 0.59 -12.63
CA ASP A 52 13.94 0.17 -14.02
C ASP A 52 14.21 -1.34 -14.12
N ARG A 53 14.69 -1.96 -13.03
CA ARG A 53 14.91 -3.41 -12.91
C ARG A 53 13.70 -4.20 -12.40
N GLY A 54 12.52 -3.58 -12.34
CA GLY A 54 11.28 -4.21 -11.91
C GLY A 54 11.02 -4.12 -10.41
N GLY A 55 11.71 -3.24 -9.69
CA GLY A 55 11.40 -2.93 -8.30
C GLY A 55 10.01 -2.31 -8.18
N ILE A 56 9.22 -2.80 -7.22
CA ILE A 56 7.83 -2.37 -7.01
C ILE A 56 7.77 -1.44 -5.81
N ILE A 57 7.14 -0.27 -5.97
CA ILE A 57 6.87 0.62 -4.84
C ILE A 57 5.79 -0.02 -3.97
N MET A 58 6.16 -0.29 -2.72
CA MET A 58 5.29 -0.86 -1.70
C MET A 58 4.99 0.19 -0.63
N VAL A 59 3.80 0.06 -0.06
CA VAL A 59 3.28 0.91 0.99
C VAL A 59 2.80 0.00 2.13
N GLU A 60 3.35 0.18 3.32
CA GLU A 60 2.91 -0.48 4.55
C GLU A 60 2.16 0.54 5.40
N ALA A 61 0.90 0.25 5.70
CA ALA A 61 0.03 1.10 6.48
C ALA A 61 -0.59 0.30 7.64
N PRO A 62 -1.00 0.96 8.74
CA PRO A 62 -1.79 0.31 9.78
C PRO A 62 -3.08 -0.32 9.22
N GLU A 63 -3.55 -1.39 9.87
CA GLU A 63 -4.92 -1.87 9.64
C GLU A 63 -5.93 -0.76 10.02
N GLY A 64 -7.02 -0.65 9.25
CA GLY A 64 -8.04 0.39 9.37
C GLY A 64 -7.84 1.62 8.49
N GLU A 65 -6.76 1.68 7.72
CA GLU A 65 -6.60 2.72 6.67
C GLU A 65 -7.46 2.40 5.45
N ILE A 66 -7.86 3.47 4.73
CA ILE A 66 -8.64 3.38 3.49
C ILE A 66 -7.71 3.61 2.30
N PHE A 67 -7.70 2.66 1.37
CA PHE A 67 -6.92 2.72 0.14
C PHE A 67 -7.80 3.21 -1.01
N HIS A 68 -7.28 4.14 -1.81
CA HIS A 68 -7.89 4.56 -3.07
C HIS A 68 -7.18 3.88 -4.22
N ASP A 69 -7.79 2.81 -4.72
CA ASP A 69 -7.16 1.95 -5.71
C ASP A 69 -7.38 2.50 -7.14
N SER A 70 -6.50 2.06 -8.05
CA SER A 70 -6.49 2.46 -9.46
C SER A 70 -7.65 1.86 -10.26
N ASP A 71 -8.27 0.79 -9.76
CA ASP A 71 -9.42 0.10 -10.36
C ASP A 71 -10.77 0.78 -10.07
N ASN A 72 -10.73 2.02 -9.62
CA ASN A 72 -11.89 2.81 -9.20
C ASN A 72 -12.63 2.33 -7.94
N TYR A 73 -11.97 1.55 -7.09
CA TYR A 73 -12.49 1.24 -5.75
C TYR A 73 -11.80 2.04 -4.64
N MET A 74 -12.47 2.12 -3.50
CA MET A 74 -11.89 2.44 -2.20
C MET A 74 -12.05 1.22 -1.30
N ARG A 75 -10.98 0.81 -0.62
CA ARG A 75 -10.99 -0.39 0.23
C ARG A 75 -10.48 -0.10 1.62
N GLU A 76 -11.22 -0.53 2.63
CA GLU A 76 -10.81 -0.47 4.04
C GLU A 76 -10.64 -1.88 4.56
N TYR A 77 -9.46 -2.17 5.13
CA TYR A 77 -9.16 -3.46 5.73
C TYR A 77 -9.20 -3.33 7.24
N LEU A 78 -10.14 -4.02 7.88
CA LEU A 78 -10.30 -4.03 9.33
C LEU A 78 -9.76 -5.35 9.93
N PRO A 79 -9.36 -5.35 11.21
CA PRO A 79 -8.99 -6.55 11.94
C PRO A 79 -10.04 -7.66 11.83
N GLY A 80 -9.63 -8.93 11.97
CA GLY A 80 -10.54 -10.08 11.91
C GLY A 80 -10.90 -10.54 10.49
N GLY A 81 -10.24 -9.98 9.48
CA GLY A 81 -10.47 -10.31 8.06
C GLY A 81 -11.74 -9.66 7.51
N VAL A 82 -12.15 -8.52 8.06
CA VAL A 82 -13.28 -7.73 7.58
C VAL A 82 -12.77 -6.71 6.56
N MET A 83 -13.46 -6.56 5.44
CA MET A 83 -13.10 -5.62 4.38
C MET A 83 -14.33 -4.86 3.90
N ILE A 84 -14.21 -3.56 3.70
CA ILE A 84 -15.19 -2.73 3.03
C ILE A 84 -14.65 -2.41 1.64
N GLU A 85 -15.44 -2.63 0.60
CA GLU A 85 -15.14 -2.22 -0.77
C GLU A 85 -16.23 -1.26 -1.25
N LEU A 86 -15.83 -0.07 -1.71
CA LEU A 86 -16.72 0.99 -2.20
C LEU A 86 -16.33 1.35 -3.64
N SER A 87 -17.28 1.31 -4.56
CA SER A 87 -17.09 1.71 -5.96
C SER A 87 -17.20 3.23 -6.10
N LYS A 88 -16.17 3.85 -6.70
CA LYS A 88 -16.20 5.28 -7.06
C LYS A 88 -16.97 5.54 -8.35
N SER A 89 -17.30 4.50 -9.12
CA SER A 89 -17.94 4.62 -10.43
C SER A 89 -19.45 4.71 -10.36
N ASP A 90 -20.08 3.92 -9.48
CA ASP A 90 -21.54 3.78 -9.41
C ASP A 90 -22.11 3.95 -7.99
N GLY A 91 -21.25 4.21 -6.99
CA GLY A 91 -21.65 4.36 -5.60
C GLY A 91 -22.19 3.06 -4.98
N SER A 92 -21.85 1.89 -5.53
CA SER A 92 -22.11 0.60 -4.88
C SER A 92 -21.03 0.29 -3.83
N GLY A 93 -21.33 -0.66 -2.95
CA GLY A 93 -20.33 -1.13 -2.00
C GLY A 93 -20.73 -2.42 -1.30
N VAL A 94 -19.72 -3.14 -0.82
CA VAL A 94 -19.87 -4.47 -0.22
C VAL A 94 -18.98 -4.59 1.01
N VAL A 95 -19.52 -5.19 2.08
CA VAL A 95 -18.76 -5.59 3.26
C VAL A 95 -18.52 -7.10 3.20
N PHE A 96 -17.27 -7.51 3.37
CA PHE A 96 -16.84 -8.89 3.38
C PHE A 96 -16.28 -9.28 4.77
N LYS A 97 -16.44 -10.55 5.15
CA LYS A 97 -15.73 -11.19 6.27
C LYS A 97 -15.08 -12.48 5.80
N LYS A 98 -13.74 -12.52 5.81
CA LYS A 98 -12.93 -13.66 5.34
C LYS A 98 -13.34 -14.12 3.93
N GLY A 99 -13.56 -13.17 3.04
CA GLY A 99 -13.98 -13.41 1.65
C GLY A 99 -15.48 -13.68 1.45
N MET A 100 -16.27 -13.82 2.51
CA MET A 100 -17.72 -13.98 2.40
C MET A 100 -18.41 -12.62 2.38
N GLN A 101 -19.30 -12.41 1.42
CA GLN A 101 -20.12 -11.20 1.34
C GLN A 101 -21.14 -11.17 2.48
N MET A 102 -21.07 -10.13 3.31
CA MET A 102 -21.92 -9.95 4.49
C MET A 102 -23.11 -9.03 4.20
N LYS A 103 -22.84 -7.93 3.48
CA LYS A 103 -23.86 -6.92 3.16
C LYS A 103 -23.46 -6.11 1.94
N SER A 104 -24.44 -5.82 1.08
CA SER A 104 -24.28 -4.97 -0.11
C SER A 104 -25.11 -3.70 0.02
N TYR A 105 -24.62 -2.62 -0.55
CA TYR A 105 -25.22 -1.29 -0.56
C TYR A 105 -25.24 -0.76 -1.99
N LYS A 106 -26.21 0.10 -2.30
CA LYS A 106 -26.36 0.80 -3.58
C LYS A 106 -26.59 2.28 -3.30
N ASN A 107 -26.14 3.14 -4.23
CA ASN A 107 -26.31 4.60 -4.16
C ASN A 107 -25.77 5.19 -2.84
N ILE A 108 -24.61 4.71 -2.39
CA ILE A 108 -23.95 5.15 -1.16
C ILE A 108 -23.59 6.63 -1.27
N LEU A 109 -24.02 7.40 -0.28
CA LEU A 109 -23.58 8.77 -0.06
C LEU A 109 -22.38 8.79 0.90
N LEU A 110 -21.58 9.86 0.86
CA LEU A 110 -20.47 10.02 1.81
C LEU A 110 -20.93 9.96 3.28
N THR A 111 -22.15 10.42 3.56
CA THR A 111 -22.78 10.35 4.89
C THR A 111 -23.11 8.93 5.35
N ASP A 112 -23.16 7.97 4.43
CA ASP A 112 -23.40 6.56 4.74
C ASP A 112 -22.13 5.82 5.15
N ILE A 113 -20.94 6.34 4.84
CA ILE A 113 -19.68 5.65 5.11
C ILE A 113 -19.50 5.36 6.61
N PRO A 114 -19.74 6.29 7.56
CA PRO A 114 -19.59 6.01 8.99
C PRO A 114 -20.48 4.86 9.49
N GLN A 115 -21.73 4.75 9.00
CA GLN A 115 -22.62 3.65 9.40
C GLN A 115 -22.18 2.30 8.81
N ILE A 116 -21.62 2.30 7.59
CA ILE A 116 -21.06 1.10 6.96
C ILE A 116 -19.83 0.63 7.75
N GLN A 117 -18.95 1.56 8.13
CA GLN A 117 -17.79 1.29 8.97
C GLN A 117 -18.18 0.76 10.35
N ALA A 118 -19.19 1.35 10.99
CA ALA A 118 -19.71 0.87 12.27
C ALA A 118 -20.25 -0.57 12.18
N TYR A 119 -20.99 -0.88 11.10
CA TYR A 119 -21.45 -2.25 10.82
C TYR A 119 -20.26 -3.21 10.65
N ALA A 120 -19.29 -2.86 9.80
CA ALA A 120 -18.11 -3.67 9.55
C ALA A 120 -17.27 -3.89 10.83
N ALA A 121 -17.10 -2.86 11.66
CA ALA A 121 -16.39 -2.96 12.92
C ALA A 121 -17.07 -3.90 13.93
N GLY A 122 -18.41 -4.01 13.89
CA GLY A 122 -19.18 -4.97 14.68
C GLY A 122 -19.05 -6.43 14.21
N LEU A 123 -18.45 -6.67 13.03
CA LEU A 123 -18.20 -8.01 12.51
C LEU A 123 -16.83 -8.59 12.89
N LYS A 124 -15.99 -7.85 13.63
CA LYS A 124 -14.68 -8.32 14.10
C LYS A 124 -14.79 -9.65 14.85
#